data_AF-A0A3R7S2L3-F1
#
_entry.id   AF-A0A3R7S2L3-F1
#
_cell.length_a   1.000
_cell.length_b   1.000
_cell.length_c   1.000
_cell.angle_alpha   90.00
_cell.angle_beta   90.00
_cell.angle_gamma   90.00
#
_symmetry.space_group_name_H-M   'P 1'
#
loop_
_entity.id
_entity.type
_entity.pdbx_description
1 polymer ?
#
loop_
_entity_poly.entity_id
_entity_poly.type
_entity_poly.pdbx_seq_one_letter_code
_entity_poly.pdbx_strand_id
1 'polypeptide(L)'
;MAGRSVTPEQELRIVQTILTLRSLGDAASSERLRRKVRRCLQESTDDDTAIATADQLLRRYTKVVRKLDGSYERERGLRRRRSELETRRASRFVDDEAESDEDEGEDELKGGERPL
;
A
#
# COMPACT_ATOMS: atom_id res chain seq x y z
N MET A 1 -36.14 -20.10 12.40
CA MET A 1 -35.47 -18.81 12.22
C MET A 1 -34.40 -19.01 11.15
N ALA A 2 -34.67 -18.64 9.89
CA ALA A 2 -33.62 -18.58 8.88
C ALA A 2 -32.64 -17.49 9.32
N GLY A 3 -31.37 -17.83 9.50
CA GLY A 3 -30.32 -16.84 9.77
C GLY A 3 -30.15 -15.92 8.56
N ARG A 4 -29.71 -14.69 8.79
CA ARG A 4 -29.39 -13.79 7.68
C ARG A 4 -28.14 -14.30 7.00
N SER A 5 -28.06 -14.08 5.70
CA SER A 5 -26.96 -14.57 4.88
C SER A 5 -25.99 -13.45 4.50
N VAL A 6 -24.74 -13.83 4.26
CA VAL A 6 -23.74 -13.00 3.59
C VAL A 6 -23.40 -13.67 2.27
N THR A 7 -22.72 -12.99 1.36
CA THR A 7 -22.39 -13.62 0.08
C THR A 7 -21.38 -14.76 0.28
N PRO A 8 -21.40 -15.81 -0.56
CA PRO A 8 -20.43 -16.90 -0.49
C PRO A 8 -18.97 -16.42 -0.50
N GLU A 9 -18.67 -15.35 -1.24
CA GLU A 9 -17.36 -14.73 -1.29
C GLU A 9 -16.97 -14.11 0.06
N GLN A 10 -17.93 -13.47 0.75
CA GLN A 10 -17.69 -12.93 2.08
C GLN A 10 -17.49 -14.04 3.10
N GLU A 11 -18.25 -15.13 3.03
CA GLU A 11 -18.05 -16.31 3.90
C GLU A 11 -16.64 -16.87 3.75
N LEU A 12 -16.21 -17.11 2.51
CA LEU A 12 -14.87 -17.61 2.21
C LEU A 12 -13.79 -16.67 2.77
N ARG A 13 -13.93 -15.36 2.53
CA ARG A 13 -12.97 -14.36 3.03
C ARG A 13 -12.93 -14.30 4.55
N ILE A 14 -14.08 -14.45 5.22
CA ILE A 14 -14.16 -14.49 6.69
C ILE A 14 -13.40 -15.72 7.20
N VAL A 15 -13.67 -16.90 6.63
CA VAL A 15 -13.01 -18.15 7.03
C VAL A 15 -11.50 -18.06 6.83
N GLN A 16 -11.06 -17.60 5.65
CA GLN A 16 -9.65 -17.39 5.36
C GLN A 16 -9.01 -16.43 6.36
N THR A 17 -9.66 -15.29 6.66
CA THR A 17 -9.14 -14.31 7.62
C THR A 17 -9.00 -14.91 9.02
N ILE A 18 -9.98 -15.71 9.48
CA ILE A 18 -9.92 -16.40 10.78
C ILE A 18 -8.74 -17.38 10.82
N LEU A 19 -8.54 -18.18 9.77
CA LEU A 19 -7.44 -19.13 9.68
C LEU A 19 -6.09 -18.42 9.64
N THR A 20 -5.97 -17.34 8.87
CA THR A 20 -4.73 -16.53 8.80
C THR A 20 -4.41 -15.87 10.15
N LEU A 21 -5.40 -15.35 10.87
CA LEU A 21 -5.16 -14.81 12.21
C LEU A 21 -4.62 -15.88 13.17
N ARG A 22 -5.14 -17.11 13.08
CA ARG A 22 -4.63 -18.24 13.88
C ARG A 22 -3.22 -18.65 13.47
N SER A 23 -2.92 -18.72 12.18
CA SER A 23 -1.58 -19.09 11.72
C SER A 23 -0.53 -18.05 12.07
N LEU A 24 -0.92 -16.77 12.17
CA LEU A 24 -0.07 -15.66 12.63
C LEU A 24 0.00 -15.54 14.16
N GLY A 25 -0.63 -16.46 14.91
CA GLY A 25 -0.59 -16.50 16.38
C GLY A 25 -1.59 -15.59 17.10
N ASP A 26 -2.42 -14.83 16.39
CA ASP A 26 -3.45 -13.98 16.97
C ASP A 26 -4.80 -14.71 17.12
N ALA A 27 -4.80 -15.72 18.00
CA ALA A 27 -5.99 -16.50 18.31
C ALA A 27 -7.13 -15.65 18.89
N ALA A 28 -6.81 -14.61 19.67
CA ALA A 28 -7.79 -13.73 20.29
C ALA A 28 -8.58 -12.92 19.26
N SER A 29 -7.90 -12.33 18.27
CA SER A 29 -8.57 -11.63 17.17
C SER A 29 -9.39 -12.59 16.31
N SER A 30 -8.90 -13.81 16.07
CA SER A 30 -9.64 -14.83 15.31
C SER A 30 -11.00 -15.17 15.95
N GLU A 31 -11.00 -15.37 17.27
CA GLU A 31 -12.22 -15.70 18.02
C GLU A 31 -13.15 -14.50 18.12
N ARG A 32 -12.59 -13.29 18.27
CA ARG A 32 -13.36 -12.05 18.25
C ARG A 32 -14.05 -11.83 16.90
N LEU A 33 -13.38 -12.10 15.78
CA LEU A 33 -13.99 -12.02 14.44
C LEU A 33 -15.15 -13.01 14.32
N ARG A 34 -14.94 -14.27 14.71
CA ARG A 34 -15.97 -15.31 14.69
C ARG A 34 -17.23 -14.90 15.48
N ARG A 35 -17.06 -14.37 16.69
CA ARG A 35 -18.17 -13.89 17.53
C ARG A 35 -18.92 -12.72 16.88
N LYS A 36 -18.19 -11.77 16.29
CA LYS A 36 -18.80 -10.61 15.62
C LYS A 36 -19.57 -11.00 14.37
N VAL A 37 -19.04 -11.92 13.56
CA VAL A 37 -19.76 -12.44 12.39
C VAL A 37 -21.01 -13.20 12.81
N ARG A 38 -20.91 -14.09 13.80
CA ARG A 38 -22.09 -14.78 14.35
C ARG A 38 -23.16 -13.79 14.82
N ARG A 39 -22.74 -12.76 15.58
CA ARG A 39 -23.64 -11.71 16.05
C ARG A 39 -24.31 -10.99 14.88
N CYS A 40 -23.53 -10.58 13.88
CA CYS A 40 -24.03 -9.95 12.67
C CYS A 40 -25.14 -10.79 12.00
N LEU A 41 -24.91 -12.08 11.76
CA LEU A 41 -25.90 -12.94 11.09
C LEU A 41 -27.17 -13.19 11.92
N GLN A 42 -27.07 -13.07 13.25
CA GLN A 42 -28.19 -13.27 14.17
C GLN A 42 -29.02 -11.99 14.39
N GLU A 43 -28.35 -10.85 14.53
CA GLU A 43 -28.94 -9.57 14.93
C GLU A 43 -29.28 -8.65 13.75
N SER A 44 -28.74 -8.88 12.55
CA SER A 44 -29.08 -8.08 11.37
C SER A 44 -30.58 -8.13 11.06
N THR A 45 -31.13 -7.00 10.64
CA THR A 45 -32.52 -6.85 10.23
C THR A 45 -32.80 -7.58 8.92
N ASP A 46 -31.88 -7.45 7.96
CA ASP A 46 -31.94 -7.94 6.59
C ASP A 46 -30.53 -8.36 6.11
N ASP A 47 -30.48 -9.00 4.95
CA ASP A 47 -29.24 -9.52 4.35
C ASP A 47 -28.30 -8.39 3.92
N ASP A 48 -28.80 -7.27 3.39
CA ASP A 48 -27.96 -6.13 2.97
C ASP A 48 -27.19 -5.53 4.15
N THR A 49 -27.85 -5.42 5.30
CA THR A 49 -27.24 -4.97 6.56
C THR A 49 -26.19 -5.95 7.06
N ALA A 50 -26.43 -7.27 6.91
CA ALA A 50 -25.45 -8.29 7.24
C ALA A 50 -24.22 -8.23 6.33
N ILE A 51 -24.43 -8.09 5.02
CA ILE A 51 -23.38 -7.95 3.99
C ILE A 51 -22.52 -6.71 4.27
N ALA A 52 -23.14 -5.55 4.50
CA ALA A 52 -22.42 -4.30 4.77
C ALA A 52 -21.58 -4.39 6.06
N THR A 53 -22.13 -5.00 7.11
CA THR A 53 -21.43 -5.18 8.39
C THR A 53 -20.28 -6.18 8.25
N ALA A 54 -20.49 -7.29 7.53
CA ALA A 54 -19.44 -8.26 7.23
C ALA A 54 -18.27 -7.61 6.46
N ASP A 55 -18.57 -6.72 5.52
CA ASP A 55 -17.57 -5.95 4.77
C ASP A 55 -16.73 -5.04 5.68
N GLN A 56 -17.37 -4.34 6.62
CA GLN A 56 -16.67 -3.52 7.60
C GLN A 56 -15.75 -4.37 8.49
N LEU A 57 -16.22 -5.54 8.93
CA LEU A 57 -15.41 -6.49 9.70
C LEU A 57 -14.20 -6.96 8.87
N LEU A 58 -14.42 -7.40 7.64
CA LEU A 58 -13.34 -7.82 6.74
C LEU A 58 -12.30 -6.72 6.56
N ARG A 59 -12.71 -5.48 6.24
CA ARG A 59 -11.78 -4.34 6.09
C ARG A 59 -10.94 -4.12 7.35
N ARG A 60 -11.54 -4.23 8.53
CA ARG A 60 -10.85 -4.07 9.81
C ARG A 60 -9.85 -5.19 10.06
N TYR A 61 -10.25 -6.45 9.89
CA TYR A 61 -9.41 -7.59 10.20
C TYR A 61 -8.33 -7.86 9.14
N THR A 62 -8.56 -7.50 7.89
CA THR A 62 -7.50 -7.46 6.87
C THR A 62 -6.39 -6.49 7.28
N LYS A 63 -6.71 -5.33 7.87
CA LYS A 63 -5.67 -4.43 8.40
C LYS A 63 -4.90 -5.04 9.57
N VAL A 64 -5.55 -5.86 10.41
CA VAL A 64 -4.88 -6.58 11.50
C VAL A 64 -3.92 -7.63 10.93
N VAL A 65 -4.39 -8.46 9.99
CA VAL A 65 -3.56 -9.45 9.30
C VAL A 65 -2.35 -8.79 8.65
N ARG A 66 -2.54 -7.68 7.92
CA ARG A 66 -1.45 -6.97 7.24
C ARG A 66 -0.38 -6.39 8.18
N LYS A 67 -0.75 -6.11 9.43
CA LYS A 67 0.21 -5.68 10.45
C LYS A 67 0.97 -6.85 11.03
N LEU A 68 0.30 -7.99 11.24
CA LEU A 68 0.89 -9.20 11.79
C LEU A 68 1.83 -9.91 10.80
N ASP A 69 1.46 -9.98 9.51
CA ASP A 69 2.28 -10.61 8.46
C ASP A 69 3.43 -9.72 7.95
N GLY A 70 3.59 -8.51 8.51
CA GLY A 70 4.58 -7.52 8.11
C GLY A 70 4.43 -7.01 6.67
N SER A 71 3.34 -7.33 5.97
CA SER A 71 3.08 -6.81 4.62
C SER A 71 2.87 -5.31 4.63
N TYR A 72 2.35 -4.74 5.72
CA TYR A 72 2.23 -3.30 5.91
C TYR A 72 3.60 -2.59 5.93
N GLU A 73 4.56 -3.15 6.67
CA GLU A 73 5.95 -2.66 6.74
C GLU A 73 6.62 -2.79 5.37
N ARG A 74 6.45 -3.94 4.69
CA ARG A 74 7.01 -4.19 3.36
C ARG A 74 6.46 -3.25 2.30
N GLU A 75 5.15 -3.00 2.27
CA GLU A 75 4.53 -2.06 1.32
C GLU A 75 5.00 -0.63 1.59
N ARG A 76 5.13 -0.22 2.85
CA ARG A 76 5.66 1.09 3.23
C ARG A 76 7.12 1.25 2.80
N GLY A 77 7.94 0.20 2.95
CA GLY A 77 9.32 0.17 2.47
C GLY A 77 9.43 0.32 0.95
N LEU A 78 8.58 -0.39 0.20
CA LEU A 78 8.55 -0.27 -1.27
C LEU A 78 8.16 1.13 -1.74
N ARG A 79 7.18 1.78 -1.08
CA ARG A 79 6.82 3.17 -1.40
C ARG A 79 7.96 4.15 -1.14
N ARG A 80 8.68 4.00 -0.02
CA ARG A 80 9.87 4.82 0.27
C ARG A 80 10.94 4.65 -0.80
N ARG A 81 11.28 3.41 -1.14
CA ARG A 81 12.26 3.11 -2.19
C ARG A 81 11.86 3.71 -3.53
N ARG A 82 10.58 3.63 -3.92
CA ARG A 82 10.09 4.24 -5.16
C ARG A 82 10.23 5.75 -5.15
N SER A 83 9.87 6.40 -4.04
CA SER A 83 10.02 7.85 -3.88
C SER A 83 11.49 8.28 -3.92
N GLU A 84 12.40 7.54 -3.28
CA GLU A 84 13.84 7.79 -3.34
C GLU A 84 14.42 7.62 -4.76
N LEU A 85 13.87 6.68 -5.53
CA LEU A 85 14.28 6.45 -6.92
C LEU A 85 13.76 7.55 -7.86
N GLU A 86 12.54 8.06 -7.60
CA GLU A 86 11.99 9.21 -8.30
C GLU A 86 12.76 10.49 -7.99
N THR A 87 13.11 10.76 -6.73
CA THR A 87 13.92 11.93 -6.38
C THR A 87 15.34 11.86 -6.94
N ARG A 88 15.98 10.68 -6.95
CA ARG A 88 17.29 10.50 -7.61
C ARG A 88 17.23 10.68 -9.13
N ARG A 89 16.14 10.28 -9.78
CA ARG A 89 15.96 10.53 -11.21
C ARG A 89 15.71 12.01 -11.49
N ALA A 90 14.93 12.69 -10.65
CA ALA A 90 14.70 14.12 -10.77
C ALA A 90 15.97 14.93 -10.49
N SER A 91 16.78 14.56 -9.48
CA SER A 91 18.06 15.23 -9.20
C SER A 91 19.05 15.06 -10.35
N ARG A 92 19.12 13.86 -10.95
CA ARG A 92 19.96 13.62 -12.11
C ARG A 92 19.57 14.46 -13.33
N PHE A 93 18.28 14.73 -13.50
CA PHE A 93 17.79 15.58 -14.59
C PHE A 93 18.19 17.05 -14.41
N VAL A 94 18.24 17.53 -13.16
CA VAL A 94 18.70 18.89 -12.82
C VAL A 94 20.22 19.02 -12.98
N ASP A 95 20.98 17.97 -12.64
CA ASP A 95 22.44 17.96 -12.86
C ASP A 95 22.80 17.91 -14.36
N ASP A 96 22.08 17.11 -15.17
CA ASP A 96 22.27 17.05 -16.64
C ASP A 96 21.90 18.40 -17.33
N GLU A 97 20.99 19.19 -16.76
CA GLU A 97 20.61 20.53 -17.28
C GLU A 97 21.64 21.59 -16.85
N ALA A 98 22.25 21.45 -15.68
CA ALA A 98 23.28 22.36 -15.15
C ALA A 98 24.67 22.18 -15.81
N GLU A 99 25.02 20.98 -16.29
CA GLU A 99 26.23 20.77 -17.10
C GLU A 99 26.06 21.24 -18.56
N SER A 100 24.88 21.69 -18.99
CA SER A 100 24.62 22.13 -20.37
C SER A 100 24.86 23.61 -20.66
N ASP A 101 25.36 24.38 -19.68
CA ASP A 101 25.57 25.83 -19.78
C ASP A 101 27.01 26.27 -19.42
N GLU A 102 28.00 25.40 -19.66
CA GLU A 102 29.42 25.77 -19.66
C GLU A 102 30.02 25.55 -21.05
N ASP A 103 30.17 26.65 -21.80
CA ASP A 103 31.32 27.01 -22.67
C ASP A 103 30.93 27.60 -24.04
N GLU A 104 30.65 28.91 -24.09
CA GLU A 104 31.08 29.76 -25.21
C GLU A 104 31.28 31.21 -24.70
N GLY A 105 32.46 31.50 -24.13
CA GLY A 105 32.77 32.87 -23.72
C GLY A 105 34.19 33.10 -23.22
N GLU A 106 35.18 33.14 -24.11
CA GLU A 106 36.44 33.85 -23.86
C GLU A 106 36.80 34.80 -25.01
N ASP A 107 36.63 36.10 -24.74
CA ASP A 107 37.20 37.23 -25.47
C ASP A 107 38.67 37.46 -25.05
N GLU A 108 39.54 37.74 -26.03
CA GLU A 108 40.62 38.76 -26.06
C GLU A 108 42.02 38.34 -26.61
N LEU A 109 42.33 38.93 -27.78
CA LEU A 109 43.54 39.71 -28.16
C LEU A 109 44.98 39.15 -27.91
N LYS A 110 45.75 38.92 -28.99
CA LYS A 110 46.99 39.69 -29.38
C LYS A 110 47.87 38.98 -30.43
N GLY A 111 48.49 39.79 -31.29
CA GLY A 111 49.88 39.58 -31.76
C GLY A 111 50.04 39.14 -33.22
N GLY A 112 50.59 40.02 -34.07
CA GLY A 112 50.81 39.76 -35.49
C GLY A 112 52.16 39.13 -35.84
N GLU A 113 52.32 38.75 -37.12
CA GLU A 113 53.51 38.94 -37.96
C GLU A 113 53.18 38.47 -39.40
N ARG A 114 53.62 39.24 -40.42
CA ARG A 114 53.51 38.90 -41.85
C ARG A 114 54.59 37.86 -42.24
N PRO A 115 54.39 37.08 -43.32
CA PRO A 115 54.98 37.45 -44.63
C PRO A 115 54.00 37.14 -45.79
N LEU A 116 54.03 37.79 -46.95
CA LEU A 116 55.10 37.94 -47.94
C LEU A 116 54.97 39.27 -48.71
#